data_AF-A0A1E5A2I3-F1
#
_entry.id   AF-A0A1E5A2I3-F1
#
_cell.length_a   1.000
_cell.length_b   1.000
_cell.length_c   1.000
_cell.angle_alpha   90.00
_cell.angle_beta   90.00
_cell.angle_gamma   90.00
#
_symmetry.space_group_name_H-M   'P 1'
#
loop_
_entity.id
_entity.type
_entity.pdbx_description
1 polymer ?
#
loop_
_entity_poly.entity_id
_entity_poly.type
_entity_poly.pdbx_seq_one_letter_code
_entity_poly.pdbx_strand_id
1 'polypeptide(L)'
;MGICCKNYKTDIEEDLAHIIVPVLAVFGDADENVGVPESLHTFGQIFSENNHQNYKSSLFKDASHTFIDINKISEEDTVEDILHRIIHQGKNTFVLDFIAEILEHF
;
A
#
# COMPACT_ATOMS: atom_id res chain seq x y z
N MET A 1 0.15 7.47 27.75
CA MET A 1 -0.83 6.70 26.96
C MET A 1 -1.24 7.56 25.78
N GLY A 2 -0.51 7.44 24.67
CA GLY A 2 -0.78 8.18 23.44
C GLY A 2 -1.94 7.52 22.70
N ILE A 3 -2.97 8.30 22.42
CA ILE A 3 -4.12 7.89 21.63
C ILE A 3 -3.60 7.62 20.21
N CYS A 4 -3.70 6.37 19.76
CA CYS A 4 -3.60 6.00 18.35
C CYS A 4 -4.75 6.71 17.62
N CYS A 5 -4.48 7.90 17.12
CA CYS A 5 -5.36 8.60 16.22
C CYS A 5 -5.29 7.87 14.88
N LYS A 6 -6.10 6.82 14.70
CA LYS A 6 -6.38 6.34 13.36
C LYS A 6 -6.87 7.56 12.54
N ASN A 7 -6.27 7.81 11.38
CA ASN A 7 -6.53 8.97 10.53
C ASN A 7 -7.79 8.78 9.62
N TYR A 8 -8.80 8.05 10.08
CA TYR A 8 -9.88 7.46 9.27
C TYR A 8 -11.22 8.21 9.31
N LYS A 9 -11.25 9.48 9.72
CA LYS A 9 -12.51 10.25 9.78
C LYS A 9 -13.00 10.80 8.44
N THR A 10 -12.26 10.57 7.36
CA THR A 10 -12.75 10.87 6.02
C THR A 10 -13.41 9.63 5.47
N ASP A 11 -14.69 9.74 5.16
CA ASP A 11 -15.40 8.73 4.39
C ASP A 11 -14.89 8.78 2.95
N ILE A 12 -13.78 8.08 2.71
CA ILE A 12 -13.10 8.06 1.41
C ILE A 12 -13.99 7.42 0.33
N GLU A 13 -15.08 6.74 0.70
CA GLU A 13 -15.95 6.06 -0.23
C GLU A 13 -16.62 7.05 -1.19
N GLU A 14 -17.11 8.18 -0.66
CA GLU A 14 -17.67 9.26 -1.48
C GLU A 14 -16.62 9.83 -2.44
N ASP A 15 -15.40 10.07 -1.98
CA ASP A 15 -14.33 10.63 -2.81
C ASP A 15 -13.88 9.65 -3.92
N LEU A 16 -13.78 8.35 -3.60
CA LEU A 16 -13.41 7.31 -4.57
C LEU A 16 -14.40 7.21 -5.73
N ALA A 17 -15.70 7.39 -5.46
CA ALA A 17 -16.74 7.34 -6.49
C ALA A 17 -16.58 8.45 -7.55
N HIS A 18 -15.92 9.55 -7.22
CA HIS A 18 -15.71 10.67 -8.14
C HIS A 18 -14.44 10.55 -9.00
N ILE A 19 -13.59 9.57 -8.75
CA ILE A 19 -12.37 9.35 -9.54
C ILE A 19 -12.78 8.79 -10.91
N ILE A 20 -12.33 9.42 -12.00
CA ILE A 20 -12.67 9.04 -13.40
C ILE A 20 -11.45 8.70 -14.27
N VAL A 21 -10.26 8.67 -13.67
CA VAL A 21 -8.98 8.37 -14.34
C VAL A 21 -8.52 6.95 -14.01
N PRO A 22 -7.69 6.29 -14.84
CA PRO A 22 -7.12 4.98 -14.50
C PRO A 22 -6.50 4.94 -13.10
N VAL A 23 -6.78 3.88 -12.34
CA VAL A 23 -6.34 3.73 -10.94
C VAL A 23 -5.56 2.43 -10.80
N LEU A 24 -4.35 2.54 -10.28
CA LEU A 24 -3.60 1.41 -9.74
C LEU A 24 -3.52 1.58 -8.22
N ALA A 25 -4.19 0.69 -7.48
CA ALA A 25 -4.10 0.63 -6.03
C ALA A 25 -3.08 -0.44 -5.62
N VAL A 26 -2.11 -0.07 -4.79
CA VAL A 26 -0.98 -0.93 -4.44
C VAL A 26 -1.00 -1.16 -2.93
N PHE A 27 -0.95 -2.42 -2.51
CA PHE A 27 -1.07 -2.83 -1.12
C PHE A 27 0.04 -3.81 -0.74
N GLY A 28 0.54 -3.72 0.49
CA GLY A 28 1.36 -4.77 1.09
C GLY A 28 0.52 -5.60 2.03
N ASP A 29 0.54 -6.93 1.89
CA ASP A 29 -0.33 -7.83 2.67
C ASP A 29 0.03 -7.92 4.17
N ALA A 30 1.22 -7.44 4.54
CA ALA A 30 1.70 -7.36 5.89
C ALA A 30 1.73 -5.92 6.44
N ASP A 31 0.99 -4.99 5.81
CA ASP A 31 0.79 -3.65 6.35
C ASP A 31 -0.16 -3.69 7.56
N GLU A 32 0.39 -3.48 8.75
CA GLU A 32 -0.38 -3.42 10.00
C GLU A 32 -1.11 -2.09 10.24
N ASN A 33 -0.77 -1.04 9.47
CA ASN A 33 -1.36 0.29 9.65
C ASN A 33 -2.71 0.43 8.93
N VAL A 34 -3.00 -0.46 7.99
CA VAL A 34 -4.19 -0.41 7.13
C VAL A 34 -4.90 -1.76 7.15
N GLY A 35 -6.23 -1.74 7.25
CA GLY A 35 -7.04 -2.95 7.01
C GLY A 35 -7.02 -3.29 5.53
N VAL A 36 -6.00 -4.04 5.09
CA VAL A 36 -5.78 -4.36 3.67
C VAL A 36 -6.96 -5.14 3.06
N PRO A 37 -7.49 -6.20 3.71
CA PRO A 37 -8.67 -6.90 3.19
C PRO A 37 -9.88 -5.99 3.03
N GLU A 38 -10.15 -5.14 4.03
CA GLU A 38 -11.24 -4.18 4.00
C GLU A 38 -11.04 -3.15 2.89
N SER A 39 -9.83 -2.62 2.74
CA SER A 39 -9.49 -1.64 1.71
C SER A 39 -9.64 -2.21 0.31
N LEU A 40 -9.12 -3.42 0.06
CA LEU A 40 -9.27 -4.11 -1.22
C LEU A 40 -10.74 -4.33 -1.57
N HIS A 41 -11.55 -4.72 -0.58
CA HIS A 41 -12.97 -4.93 -0.75
C HIS A 41 -13.71 -3.61 -1.09
N THR A 42 -13.54 -2.57 -0.26
CA THR A 42 -14.17 -1.26 -0.43
C THR A 42 -13.80 -0.64 -1.78
N PHE A 43 -12.52 -0.63 -2.15
CA PHE A 43 -12.06 -0.05 -3.41
C PHE A 43 -12.61 -0.85 -4.59
N GLY A 44 -12.52 -2.18 -4.54
CA GLY A 44 -13.03 -3.05 -5.59
C GLY A 44 -14.54 -2.87 -5.80
N GLN A 45 -15.31 -2.76 -4.72
CA GLN A 45 -16.75 -2.54 -4.78
C GLN A 45 -17.08 -1.17 -5.42
N ILE A 46 -16.49 -0.08 -4.94
CA ILE A 46 -16.79 1.27 -5.41
C ILE A 46 -16.42 1.45 -6.89
N PHE A 47 -15.23 1.00 -7.31
CA PHE A 47 -14.81 1.13 -8.70
C PHE A 47 -15.61 0.22 -9.65
N SER A 48 -16.06 -0.95 -9.17
CA SER A 48 -16.99 -1.82 -9.89
C SER A 48 -18.35 -1.13 -10.10
N GLU A 49 -18.94 -0.57 -9.05
CA GLU A 49 -20.26 0.08 -9.09
C GLU A 49 -20.29 1.33 -9.99
N ASN A 50 -19.17 2.05 -10.08
CA ASN A 50 -19.04 3.26 -10.91
C ASN A 50 -18.60 2.97 -12.36
N ASN A 51 -18.65 1.70 -12.81
CA ASN A 51 -18.26 1.26 -14.16
C ASN A 51 -16.84 1.69 -14.55
N HIS A 52 -15.94 1.70 -13.57
CA HIS A 52 -14.56 2.14 -13.74
C HIS A 52 -13.71 1.02 -14.31
N GLN A 53 -13.67 0.92 -15.64
CA GLN A 53 -13.02 -0.20 -16.34
C GLN A 53 -11.48 -0.22 -16.22
N ASN A 54 -10.89 0.81 -15.61
CA ASN A 54 -9.44 0.98 -15.50
C ASN A 54 -8.94 0.98 -14.05
N TYR A 55 -9.68 0.34 -13.13
CA TYR A 55 -9.19 0.03 -11.79
C TYR A 55 -8.44 -1.31 -11.79
N LYS A 56 -7.24 -1.30 -11.21
CA LYS A 56 -6.47 -2.49 -10.86
C LYS A 56 -5.99 -2.38 -9.43
N SER A 57 -5.93 -3.52 -8.74
CA SER A 57 -5.24 -3.63 -7.47
C SER A 57 -4.14 -4.67 -7.53
N SER A 58 -3.03 -4.36 -6.87
CA SER A 58 -1.86 -5.21 -6.74
C SER A 58 -1.54 -5.41 -5.28
N LEU A 59 -1.42 -6.67 -4.88
CA LEU A 59 -1.12 -7.07 -3.51
C LEU A 59 0.25 -7.73 -3.50
N PHE A 60 1.20 -7.09 -2.82
CA PHE A 60 2.54 -7.61 -2.64
C PHE A 60 2.61 -8.45 -1.37
N LYS A 61 3.13 -9.66 -1.50
CA LYS A 61 3.36 -10.56 -0.37
C LYS A 61 4.54 -10.13 0.46
N ASP A 62 4.42 -10.35 1.77
CA ASP A 62 5.43 -10.05 2.77
C ASP A 62 5.85 -8.57 2.72
N ALA A 63 4.94 -7.68 2.34
CA ALA A 63 5.23 -6.26 2.14
C ALA A 63 4.64 -5.42 3.27
N SER A 64 5.48 -4.62 3.92
CA SER A 64 5.07 -3.67 4.95
C SER A 64 4.36 -2.45 4.37
N HIS A 65 3.95 -1.52 5.24
CA HIS A 65 3.43 -0.20 4.86
C HIS A 65 4.33 0.58 3.88
N THR A 66 5.65 0.39 3.97
CA THR A 66 6.63 1.06 3.10
C THR A 66 7.08 0.17 1.94
N PHE A 67 6.37 -0.95 1.69
CA PHE A 67 6.69 -1.97 0.68
C PHE A 67 8.07 -2.62 0.85
N ILE A 68 8.59 -2.57 2.08
CA ILE A 68 9.80 -3.29 2.48
C ILE A 68 9.41 -4.72 2.82
N ASP A 69 10.25 -5.67 2.42
CA ASP A 69 10.10 -7.07 2.77
C ASP A 69 10.12 -7.24 4.30
N ILE A 70 9.01 -7.68 4.88
CA ILE A 70 8.86 -7.82 6.33
C ILE A 70 9.85 -8.81 6.93
N ASN A 71 10.33 -9.78 6.14
CA ASN A 71 11.35 -10.73 6.62
C ASN A 71 12.71 -10.05 6.83
N LYS A 72 12.87 -8.83 6.30
CA LYS A 72 14.05 -7.99 6.53
C LYS A 72 13.81 -7.00 7.66
N ILE A 73 12.57 -6.77 8.08
CA ILE A 73 12.23 -5.79 9.11
C ILE A 73 12.15 -6.51 10.47
N SER A 74 12.77 -5.92 11.48
CA SER A 74 12.55 -6.29 12.87
C SER A 74 11.49 -5.38 13.50
N GLU A 75 10.71 -5.88 14.46
CA GLU A 75 9.82 -5.04 15.29
C GLU A 75 10.59 -3.91 16.03
N GLU A 76 11.91 -4.06 16.18
CA GLU A 76 12.79 -3.05 16.80
C GLU A 76 13.38 -2.03 15.80
N ASP A 77 13.19 -2.22 14.49
CA ASP A 77 13.76 -1.31 13.49
C ASP A 77 13.14 0.10 13.63
N THR A 78 14.00 1.09 13.72
CA THR A 78 13.60 2.50 13.73
C THR A 78 13.46 3.05 12.31
N VAL A 79 12.90 4.25 12.18
CA VAL A 79 12.88 5.00 10.91
C VAL A 79 14.29 5.21 10.35
N GLU A 80 15.29 5.38 11.23
CA GLU A 80 16.68 5.55 10.82
C GLU A 80 17.26 4.26 10.23
N ASP A 81 16.93 3.10 10.79
CA ASP A 81 17.35 1.79 10.27
C ASP A 81 16.77 1.54 8.89
N ILE A 82 15.49 1.90 8.68
CA ILE A 82 14.83 1.85 7.38
C ILE A 82 15.55 2.74 6.36
N LEU A 83 15.84 4.00 6.73
CA LEU A 83 16.56 4.94 5.86
C LEU A 83 17.96 4.44 5.51
N HIS A 84 18.69 3.90 6.50
CA HIS A 84 20.01 3.35 6.30
C HIS A 84 20.00 2.21 5.26
N ARG A 85 19.01 1.31 5.35
CA ARG A 85 18.83 0.21 4.39
C ARG A 85 18.51 0.73 2.99
N ILE A 86 17.62 1.72 2.86
CA ILE A 86 17.32 2.34 1.56
C ILE A 86 18.58 2.93 0.92
N ILE A 87 19.40 3.66 1.70
CA ILE A 87 20.63 4.30 1.20
C ILE A 87 21.66 3.25 0.74
N HIS A 88 21.84 2.17 1.49
CA HIS A 88 22.94 1.21 1.24
C HIS A 88 22.55 0.01 0.38
N GLN A 89 21.30 -0.44 0.47
CA GLN A 89 20.78 -1.61 -0.26
C GLN A 89 19.93 -1.20 -1.48
N GLY A 90 19.48 0.06 -1.55
CA GLY A 90 18.74 0.60 -2.67
C GLY A 90 17.48 -0.21 -2.95
N LYS A 91 17.27 -0.55 -4.23
CA LYS A 91 16.09 -1.32 -4.68
C LYS A 91 15.93 -2.68 -4.00
N ASN A 92 17.00 -3.27 -3.45
CA ASN A 92 16.96 -4.60 -2.84
C ASN A 92 16.33 -4.60 -1.44
N THR A 93 16.06 -3.41 -0.87
CA THR A 93 15.31 -3.25 0.38
C THR A 93 13.83 -3.57 0.20
N PHE A 94 13.25 -3.24 -0.96
CA PHE A 94 11.84 -3.46 -1.23
C PHE A 94 11.54 -4.93 -1.54
N VAL A 95 10.27 -5.31 -1.44
CA VAL A 95 9.80 -6.61 -1.92
C VAL A 95 10.11 -6.77 -3.41
N LEU A 96 10.41 -8.01 -3.80
CA LEU A 96 10.59 -8.36 -5.20
C LEU A 96 9.32 -8.01 -5.98
N ASP A 97 9.49 -7.64 -7.24
CA ASP A 97 8.44 -7.22 -8.18
C ASP A 97 7.79 -5.85 -7.92
N PHE A 98 7.85 -5.26 -6.71
CA PHE A 98 7.30 -3.91 -6.47
C PHE A 98 7.86 -2.85 -7.43
N ILE A 99 9.19 -2.80 -7.56
CA ILE A 99 9.84 -1.86 -8.48
C ILE A 99 9.55 -2.22 -9.94
N ALA A 100 9.45 -3.51 -10.28
CA ALA A 100 9.21 -3.94 -11.66
C ALA A 100 7.77 -3.59 -12.10
N GLU A 101 6.78 -3.89 -11.26
CA GLU A 101 5.37 -3.63 -11.52
C GLU A 101 5.06 -2.14 -11.59
N ILE A 102 5.67 -1.32 -10.74
CA ILE A 102 5.58 0.14 -10.90
C ILE A 102 6.15 0.57 -12.25
N LEU A 103 7.33 0.07 -12.64
CA LEU A 103 7.97 0.45 -13.91
C LEU A 103 7.22 -0.08 -15.16
N GLU A 104 6.41 -1.12 -15.05
CA GLU A 104 5.55 -1.60 -16.15
C GLU A 104 4.28 -0.74 -16.33
N HIS A 105 3.95 0.09 -15.34
CA HIS A 105 2.77 0.94 -15.33
C HIS A 105 3.04 2.44 -15.58
N PHE A 106 4.31 2.84 -15.74
CA PHE A 106 4.76 4.21 -16.08
C PHE A 106 5.69 4.24 -17.29
#